data_AF-A0A537SQ99-F1
#
_entry.id   AF-A0A537SQ99-F1
#
_cell.length_a   1.000
_cell.length_b   1.000
_cell.length_c   1.000
_cell.angle_alpha   90.00
_cell.angle_beta   90.00
_cell.angle_gamma   90.00
#
_symmetry.space_group_name_H-M   'P 1'
#
loop_
_entity.id
_entity.type
_entity.pdbx_description
1 polymer ?
#
loop_
_entity_poly.entity_id
_entity_poly.type
_entity_poly.pdbx_seq_one_letter_code
_entity_poly.pdbx_strand_id
1 'polypeptide(L)'
;MPKLFALNFRSGLLIGFAVAIAVAAAAIAYERYDTRTLKRTVRRDAVLCGVNTGLPGFSSADEKGNWSGFDVDFCRAIAAAIFDDPTKVKFVPLDANERFTELQKRKVDVLSRNTTWNLSRETNYALHFAAVSYYDGQG
;
A
#
# COMPACT_ATOMS: atom_id res chain seq x y z
N MET A 1 -21.35 -21.55 -47.62
CA MET A 1 -20.93 -22.06 -46.29
C MET A 1 -19.41 -22.09 -46.25
N PRO A 2 -18.73 -21.19 -45.52
CA PRO A 2 -17.28 -21.18 -45.51
C PRO A 2 -16.78 -22.34 -44.63
N LYS A 3 -15.81 -23.09 -45.15
CA LYS A 3 -15.18 -24.23 -44.46
C LYS A 3 -14.45 -23.71 -43.22
N LEU A 4 -14.99 -23.98 -42.04
CA LEU A 4 -14.24 -23.83 -40.78
C LEU A 4 -13.02 -24.75 -40.87
N PHE A 5 -11.85 -24.11 -40.93
CA PHE A 5 -10.50 -24.63 -40.67
C PHE A 5 -10.43 -26.10 -40.22
N ALA A 6 -9.86 -26.97 -41.07
CA ALA A 6 -9.38 -28.27 -40.62
C ALA A 6 -8.15 -28.05 -39.73
N LEU A 7 -8.30 -28.12 -38.40
CA LEU A 7 -7.18 -28.10 -37.47
C LEU A 7 -6.33 -29.36 -37.69
N ASN A 8 -5.21 -29.23 -38.40
CA ASN A 8 -4.18 -30.26 -38.42
C ASN A 8 -3.34 -30.17 -37.13
N PHE A 9 -2.59 -31.23 -36.83
CA PHE A 9 -1.76 -31.32 -35.62
C PHE A 9 -0.81 -30.13 -35.44
N ARG A 10 -0.31 -29.54 -36.53
CA ARG A 10 0.58 -28.37 -36.51
C ARG A 10 -0.18 -27.09 -36.13
N SER A 11 -1.40 -26.89 -36.64
CA SER A 11 -2.27 -25.79 -36.24
C SER A 11 -2.66 -25.88 -34.76
N GLY A 12 -2.96 -27.09 -34.26
CA GLY A 12 -3.22 -27.32 -32.83
C GLY A 12 -2.01 -26.99 -31.94
N LEU A 13 -0.80 -27.40 -32.35
CA LEU A 13 0.44 -27.10 -31.63
C LEU A 13 0.74 -25.61 -31.57
N LEU A 14 0.54 -24.88 -32.69
CA LEU A 14 0.76 -23.44 -32.75
C LEU A 14 -0.23 -22.66 -31.87
N ILE A 15 -1.50 -23.07 -31.85
CA ILE A 15 -2.52 -22.48 -30.97
C ILE A 15 -2.16 -22.76 -29.50
N GLY A 16 -1.78 -24.00 -29.15
CA GLY A 16 -1.36 -24.35 -27.80
C GLY A 16 -0.16 -23.54 -27.31
N PHE A 17 0.84 -23.33 -28.18
CA PHE A 17 2.02 -22.53 -27.86
C PHE A 17 1.68 -21.04 -27.69
N ALA A 18 0.82 -20.48 -28.55
CA ALA A 18 0.35 -19.10 -28.41
C ALA A 18 -0.44 -18.88 -27.11
N VAL A 19 -1.29 -19.84 -26.73
CA VAL A 19 -2.02 -19.80 -25.44
C VAL A 19 -1.05 -19.88 -24.26
N ALA A 20 -0.05 -20.77 -24.30
CA ALA A 20 0.95 -20.88 -23.24
C ALA A 20 1.76 -19.58 -23.05
N ILE A 21 2.15 -18.92 -24.15
CA ILE A 21 2.82 -17.61 -24.11
C ILE A 21 1.90 -16.55 -23.49
N ALA A 22 0.63 -16.49 -23.91
CA ALA A 22 -0.32 -15.52 -23.39
C ALA A 22 -0.56 -15.70 -21.88
N VAL A 23 -0.66 -16.95 -21.41
CA VAL A 23 -0.80 -17.27 -19.98
C VAL A 23 0.45 -16.87 -19.20
N ALA A 24 1.66 -17.18 -19.71
CA ALA A 24 2.91 -16.78 -19.07
C ALA A 24 3.08 -15.25 -19.00
N ALA A 25 2.71 -14.53 -20.07
CA ALA A 25 2.75 -13.07 -20.10
C ALA A 25 1.75 -12.46 -19.09
N ALA A 26 0.55 -13.05 -18.97
CA ALA A 26 -0.45 -12.64 -17.99
C ALA A 26 0.02 -12.88 -16.54
N ALA A 27 0.71 -14.00 -16.26
CA ALA A 27 1.28 -14.29 -14.94
C ALA A 27 2.36 -13.26 -14.53
N ILE A 28 3.25 -12.89 -15.46
CA ILE A 28 4.27 -11.85 -15.22
C ILE A 28 3.61 -10.46 -15.01
N ALA A 29 2.50 -10.19 -15.69
CA ALA A 29 1.74 -8.95 -15.52
C ALA A 29 0.97 -8.91 -14.19
N TYR A 30 0.43 -10.03 -13.72
CA TYR A 30 -0.29 -10.14 -12.44
C TYR A 30 0.60 -9.77 -11.25
N GLU A 31 1.89 -10.12 -11.29
CA GLU A 31 2.86 -9.72 -10.27
C GLU A 31 3.10 -8.19 -10.18
N ARG A 32 2.58 -7.42 -11.15
CA ARG A 32 2.63 -5.95 -11.19
C ARG A 32 1.38 -5.28 -10.62
N TYR A 33 0.32 -6.01 -10.25
CA TYR A 33 -0.71 -5.49 -9.36
C TYR A 33 0.00 -5.06 -8.07
N ASP A 34 -0.35 -3.90 -7.49
CA ASP A 34 0.48 -3.02 -6.64
C ASP A 34 1.04 -3.64 -5.34
N THR A 35 1.86 -4.68 -5.49
CA THR A 35 2.66 -5.33 -4.46
C THR A 35 3.96 -4.58 -4.25
N ARG A 36 4.22 -3.47 -4.94
CA ARG A 36 5.51 -2.76 -4.85
C ARG A 36 5.73 -2.22 -3.44
N THR A 37 4.69 -1.71 -2.80
CA THR A 37 4.77 -1.26 -1.40
C THR A 37 5.00 -2.45 -0.47
N LEU A 38 4.16 -3.49 -0.51
CA LEU A 38 4.34 -4.69 0.31
C LEU A 38 5.70 -5.36 0.12
N LYS A 39 6.15 -5.56 -1.13
CA LYS A 39 7.48 -6.11 -1.46
C LYS A 39 8.62 -5.26 -0.87
N ARG A 40 8.51 -3.92 -0.93
CA ARG A 40 9.50 -3.02 -0.29
C ARG A 40 9.47 -3.15 1.23
N THR A 41 8.28 -3.15 1.83
CA THR A 41 8.06 -3.28 3.27
C THR A 41 8.64 -4.58 3.79
N VAL A 42 8.28 -5.72 3.18
CA VAL A 42 8.79 -7.05 3.53
C VAL A 42 10.30 -7.14 3.36
N ARG A 43 10.85 -6.68 2.22
CA ARG A 43 12.30 -6.68 1.99
C ARG A 43 13.06 -5.82 3.01
N ARG A 44 12.46 -4.74 3.48
CA ARG A 44 13.04 -3.85 4.50
C ARG A 44 12.81 -4.35 5.93
N ASP A 45 11.96 -5.36 6.12
CA ASP A 45 11.62 -5.92 7.43
C ASP A 45 11.04 -4.89 8.42
N ALA A 46 10.32 -3.89 7.90
CA ALA A 46 9.58 -2.92 8.70
C ALA A 46 8.59 -2.10 7.86
N VAL A 47 7.40 -1.85 8.42
CA VAL A 47 6.45 -0.84 7.92
C VAL A 47 7.01 0.55 8.23
N LEU A 48 7.14 1.41 7.21
CA LEU A 48 7.39 2.84 7.44
C LEU A 48 6.05 3.55 7.56
N CYS A 49 5.65 3.92 8.77
CA CYS A 49 4.37 4.58 9.02
C CYS A 49 4.58 6.08 9.25
N GLY A 50 3.95 6.91 8.42
CA GLY A 50 3.87 8.35 8.64
C GLY A 50 2.87 8.67 9.74
N VAL A 51 3.32 9.30 10.82
CA VAL A 51 2.49 9.66 11.98
C VAL A 51 2.62 11.15 12.33
N ASN A 52 1.85 11.61 13.31
CA ASN A 52 1.89 13.00 13.76
C ASN A 52 3.18 13.25 14.54
N THR A 53 3.74 14.45 14.44
CA THR A 53 4.89 14.90 15.25
C THR A 53 4.57 14.94 16.74
N GLY A 54 3.31 15.19 17.10
CA GLY A 54 2.82 15.17 18.47
C GLY A 54 1.36 15.60 18.57
N LEU A 55 0.49 14.65 18.82
CA LEU A 55 -0.93 14.85 19.11
C LEU A 55 -1.36 13.83 20.17
N PRO A 56 -1.48 14.23 21.46
CA PRO A 56 -1.87 13.33 22.53
C PRO A 56 -3.15 12.54 22.21
N GLY A 57 -3.14 11.25 22.53
CA GLY A 57 -4.22 10.31 22.19
C GLY A 57 -4.11 9.69 20.79
N PHE A 58 -3.54 10.39 19.80
CA PHE A 58 -3.38 9.89 18.44
C PHE A 58 -1.96 9.40 18.13
N SER A 59 -0.95 10.24 18.40
CA SER A 59 0.45 9.90 18.16
C SER A 59 1.37 10.82 18.96
N SER A 60 2.12 10.26 19.90
CA SER A 60 3.11 10.97 20.70
C SER A 60 4.30 10.06 21.00
N ALA A 61 5.50 10.63 20.95
CA ALA A 61 6.73 9.98 21.40
C ALA A 61 7.08 10.46 22.81
N ASP A 62 7.46 9.52 23.69
CA ASP A 62 8.06 9.86 24.98
C ASP A 62 9.53 10.29 24.82
N GLU A 63 10.18 10.69 25.93
CA GLU A 63 11.60 11.09 25.95
C GLU A 63 12.56 9.98 25.53
N LYS A 64 12.11 8.71 25.57
CA LYS A 64 12.88 7.53 25.16
C LYS A 64 12.62 7.17 23.69
N GLY A 65 11.76 7.93 22.99
CA GLY A 65 11.37 7.68 21.61
C GLY A 65 10.31 6.59 21.43
N ASN A 66 9.65 6.14 22.50
CA ASN A 66 8.56 5.19 22.41
C ASN A 66 7.29 5.90 21.95
N TRP A 67 6.74 5.43 20.84
CA TRP A 67 5.51 5.96 20.27
C TRP A 67 4.28 5.31 20.91
N SER A 68 3.25 6.11 21.14
CA SER A 68 1.94 5.64 21.61
C SER A 68 0.80 6.49 21.05
N GLY A 69 -0.40 5.91 20.98
CA GLY A 69 -1.62 6.57 20.54
C GLY A 69 -2.38 5.77 19.47
N PHE A 70 -3.58 6.23 19.15
CA PHE A 70 -4.49 5.56 18.23
C PHE A 70 -3.90 5.31 16.83
N ASP A 71 -3.31 6.34 16.22
CA ASP A 71 -2.68 6.22 14.89
C ASP A 71 -1.42 5.32 14.95
N VAL A 72 -0.69 5.38 16.06
CA VAL A 72 0.50 4.54 16.30
C VAL A 72 0.11 3.07 16.36
N ASP A 73 -0.94 2.74 17.11
CA ASP A 73 -1.42 1.37 17.26
C ASP A 73 -2.04 0.84 15.95
N PHE A 74 -2.65 1.71 15.13
CA PHE A 74 -3.07 1.33 13.78
C PHE A 74 -1.87 0.92 12.91
N CYS A 75 -0.75 1.65 12.97
CA CYS A 75 0.48 1.24 12.27
C CYS A 75 1.03 -0.10 12.81
N ARG A 76 0.99 -0.32 14.12
CA ARG A 76 1.41 -1.60 14.75
C ARG A 76 0.53 -2.75 14.31
N ALA A 77 -0.78 -2.53 14.16
CA ALA A 77 -1.71 -3.54 13.64
C ALA A 77 -1.37 -3.93 12.19
N ILE A 78 -1.00 -2.96 11.34
CA ILE A 78 -0.50 -3.25 9.98
C ILE A 78 0.79 -4.07 10.03
N ALA A 79 1.72 -3.72 10.92
CA ALA A 79 2.97 -4.48 11.09
C ALA A 79 2.71 -5.92 11.56
N ALA A 80 1.85 -6.11 12.55
CA ALA A 80 1.43 -7.43 13.00
C ALA A 80 0.77 -8.24 11.88
N ALA A 81 -0.08 -7.62 11.06
CA ALA A 81 -0.72 -8.30 9.93
C ALA A 81 0.28 -8.77 8.85
N ILE A 82 1.39 -8.06 8.66
CA ILE A 82 2.40 -8.38 7.63
C ILE A 82 3.47 -9.34 8.17
N PHE A 83 3.88 -9.15 9.43
CA PHE A 83 5.08 -9.78 9.99
C PHE A 83 4.81 -10.69 11.20
N ASP A 84 3.56 -10.79 11.66
CA ASP A 84 3.20 -11.42 12.95
C ASP A 84 3.96 -10.80 14.16
N ASP A 85 4.38 -9.54 14.01
CA ASP A 85 5.13 -8.80 15.02
C ASP A 85 4.76 -7.30 14.96
N PRO A 86 4.07 -6.76 15.99
CA PRO A 86 3.67 -5.36 16.02
C PRO A 86 4.85 -4.39 16.18
N THR A 87 6.05 -4.89 16.51
CA THR A 87 7.26 -4.08 16.67
C THR A 87 7.97 -3.81 15.35
N LYS A 88 7.58 -4.49 14.25
CA LYS A 88 8.12 -4.31 12.88
C LYS A 88 7.61 -3.05 12.19
N VAL A 89 7.68 -1.92 12.88
CA VAL A 89 7.25 -0.61 12.42
C VAL A 89 8.29 0.45 12.78
N LYS A 90 8.53 1.38 11.86
CA LYS A 90 9.28 2.60 12.10
C LYS A 90 8.37 3.79 11.89
N PHE A 91 8.26 4.61 12.92
CA PHE A 91 7.44 5.82 12.90
C PHE A 91 8.23 6.97 12.29
N VAL A 92 7.64 7.61 11.29
CA VAL A 92 8.19 8.78 10.61
C VAL A 92 7.28 9.95 10.96
N PRO A 93 7.69 10.87 11.85
CA PRO A 93 6.90 12.05 12.15
C PRO A 93 6.87 12.97 10.93
N LEU A 94 5.68 13.40 10.53
CA LEU A 94 5.48 14.28 9.37
C LEU A 94 4.67 15.52 9.76
N ASP A 95 5.04 16.67 9.22
CA ASP A 95 4.21 17.87 9.30
C ASP A 95 2.97 17.78 8.40
N ALA A 96 1.93 18.54 8.73
CA ALA A 96 0.68 18.54 7.97
C ALA A 96 0.86 18.98 6.51
N ASN A 97 1.82 19.88 6.25
CA ASN A 97 2.08 20.43 4.93
C ASN A 97 2.87 19.46 4.03
N GLU A 98 3.68 18.58 4.60
CA GLU A 98 4.56 17.69 3.85
C GLU A 98 4.03 16.25 3.73
N ARG A 99 3.12 15.81 4.62
CA ARG A 99 2.72 14.41 4.76
C ARG A 99 2.33 13.70 3.45
N PHE A 100 1.63 14.39 2.56
CA PHE A 100 1.19 13.84 1.28
C PHE A 100 2.34 13.74 0.28
N THR A 101 3.14 14.80 0.19
CA THR A 101 4.34 14.82 -0.63
C THR A 101 5.32 13.73 -0.21
N GLU A 102 5.50 13.50 1.09
CA GLU A 102 6.39 12.47 1.61
C GLU A 102 5.85 11.04 1.37
N LEU A 103 4.52 10.86 1.41
CA LEU A 103 3.88 9.61 0.97
C LEU A 103 4.08 9.36 -0.54
N GLN A 104 3.89 10.38 -1.39
CA GLN A 104 4.13 10.30 -2.83
C GLN A 104 5.59 9.98 -3.18
N LYS A 105 6.54 10.57 -2.46
CA LYS A 105 7.98 10.27 -2.55
C LYS A 105 8.34 8.89 -2.02
N ARG A 106 7.38 8.17 -1.40
CA ARG A 106 7.57 6.85 -0.79
C ARG A 106 8.56 6.87 0.38
N LYS A 107 8.66 8.01 1.08
CA LYS A 107 9.37 8.09 2.37
C LYS A 107 8.68 7.23 3.43
N VAL A 108 7.36 7.09 3.32
CA VAL A 108 6.53 6.20 4.13
C VAL A 108 5.74 5.25 3.22
N ASP A 109 5.37 4.08 3.75
CA ASP A 109 4.53 3.10 3.06
C ASP A 109 3.04 3.43 3.23
N VAL A 110 2.67 3.96 4.41
CA VAL A 110 1.31 4.30 4.81
C VAL A 110 1.32 5.55 5.68
N LEU A 111 0.22 6.29 5.69
CA LEU A 111 0.03 7.48 6.52
C LEU A 111 -1.14 7.23 7.49
N SER A 112 -0.86 7.06 8.78
CA SER A 112 -1.86 7.07 9.86
C SER A 112 -1.61 8.32 10.71
N ARG A 113 -2.31 9.41 10.37
CA ARG A 113 -2.04 10.73 10.94
C ARG A 113 -3.27 11.62 10.88
N ASN A 114 -4.30 11.34 11.66
CA ASN A 114 -5.52 12.18 11.82
C ASN A 114 -5.90 13.00 10.56
N THR A 115 -6.03 12.32 9.42
CA THR A 115 -6.13 12.94 8.08
C THR A 115 -7.51 12.69 7.51
N THR A 116 -8.32 13.73 7.38
CA THR A 116 -9.64 13.67 6.72
C THR A 116 -9.54 13.12 5.30
N TRP A 117 -10.41 12.17 4.97
CA TRP A 117 -10.63 11.77 3.59
C TRP A 117 -11.55 12.79 2.92
N ASN A 118 -11.10 13.40 1.83
CA ASN A 118 -11.96 14.17 0.93
C ASN A 118 -11.50 14.02 -0.54
N LEU A 119 -12.39 14.37 -1.46
CA LEU A 119 -12.16 14.22 -2.90
C LEU A 119 -10.93 15.01 -3.38
N SER A 120 -10.77 16.25 -2.91
CA SER A 120 -9.66 17.11 -3.36
C SER A 120 -8.30 16.54 -2.97
N ARG A 121 -8.18 15.88 -1.83
CA ARG A 121 -6.94 15.20 -1.42
C ARG A 121 -6.62 14.01 -2.31
N GLU A 122 -7.61 13.19 -2.65
CA GLU A 122 -7.41 12.05 -3.55
C GLU A 122 -6.99 12.52 -4.94
N THR A 123 -7.70 13.50 -5.51
CA THR A 123 -7.42 13.97 -6.87
C THR A 123 -6.12 14.75 -6.96
N ASN A 124 -5.84 15.65 -6.02
CA ASN A 124 -4.71 16.57 -6.13
C ASN A 124 -3.38 15.90 -5.78
N TYR A 125 -3.40 14.89 -4.91
CA TYR A 125 -2.20 14.16 -4.50
C TYR A 125 -2.13 12.74 -5.07
N ALA A 126 -3.10 12.33 -5.90
CA ALA A 126 -3.18 10.98 -6.45
C ALA A 126 -3.02 9.89 -5.37
N LEU A 127 -3.75 10.08 -4.27
CA LEU A 127 -3.72 9.19 -3.11
C LEU A 127 -4.95 8.30 -3.08
N HIS A 128 -4.80 7.15 -2.43
CA HIS A 128 -5.90 6.27 -2.09
C HIS A 128 -6.06 6.19 -0.58
N PHE A 129 -7.29 6.35 -0.10
CA PHE A 129 -7.64 6.08 1.28
C PHE A 129 -8.19 4.65 1.39
N ALA A 130 -7.57 3.82 2.22
CA ALA A 130 -7.95 2.42 2.36
C ALA A 130 -9.15 2.23 3.31
N ALA A 131 -9.28 3.08 4.33
CA ALA A 131 -10.35 3.02 5.32
C ALA A 131 -10.44 4.35 6.09
N VAL A 132 -11.57 4.56 6.77
CA VAL A 132 -11.73 5.60 7.79
C VAL A 132 -11.52 4.95 9.15
N SER A 133 -10.47 5.33 9.87
CA SER A 133 -10.18 4.81 11.21
C SER A 133 -10.90 5.59 12.32
N TYR A 134 -11.22 6.87 12.09
CA TYR A 134 -11.87 7.74 13.07
C TYR A 134 -12.74 8.79 12.36
N TYR A 135 -14.00 8.92 12.79
CA TYR A 135 -14.92 9.96 12.32
C TYR A 135 -14.88 11.15 13.28
N ASP A 136 -14.57 12.34 12.77
CA ASP A 136 -14.47 13.58 13.54
C ASP A 136 -15.22 14.72 12.84
N GLY A 137 -15.39 15.85 13.54
CA GLY A 137 -15.92 17.09 12.98
C GLY A 137 -14.89 17.86 12.16
N GLN A 138 -15.34 18.49 11.07
CA GLN A 138 -14.63 19.62 10.48
C GLN A 138 -15.18 20.88 11.17
N GLY A 139 -14.34 21.60 11.92
CA GLY A 139 -14.66 22.93 12.44
C GLY A 139 -14.74 23.98 11.33
#